data_AF-A0A9X1GEV9-F1
#
_entry.id   AF-A0A9X1GEV9-F1
#
_cell.length_a   1.000
_cell.length_b   1.000
_cell.length_c   1.000
_cell.angle_alpha   90.00
_cell.angle_beta   90.00
_cell.angle_gamma   90.00
#
_symmetry.space_group_name_H-M   'P 1'
#
loop_
_entity.id
_entity.type
_entity.pdbx_description
1 polymer ?
#
loop_
_entity_poly.entity_id
_entity_poly.type
_entity_poly.pdbx_seq_one_letter_code
_entity_poly.pdbx_strand_id
1 'polypeptide(L)'
;MACGEGVGGGVLVSHSTENRYKIASKAKWSNLVEVQQVFPKAEAVGNFTVFNIKGNKYRLIVSIDYEGQLIYIKYILTHAEYDKDNWKNDPYF
;
A
#
# COMPACT_ATOMS: atom_id res chain seq x y z
N MET A 1 35.07 -5.57 9.58
CA MET A 1 33.94 -5.68 10.53
C MET A 1 33.81 -4.35 11.25
N ALA A 2 32.83 -3.54 10.85
CA ALA A 2 32.34 -2.41 11.62
C ALA A 2 30.90 -2.20 11.15
N CYS A 3 29.96 -2.52 12.04
CA CYS A 3 28.55 -2.31 11.88
C CYS A 3 28.20 -0.87 12.26
N GLY A 4 27.17 -0.32 11.62
CA GLY A 4 26.24 0.61 12.25
C GLY A 4 26.48 2.09 12.00
N GLU A 5 25.80 2.62 10.97
CA GLU A 5 25.29 3.99 11.01
C GLU A 5 23.78 3.92 11.05
N GLY A 6 23.23 4.18 12.25
CA GLY A 6 21.81 4.38 12.47
C GLY A 6 21.40 5.76 12.00
N VAL A 7 20.35 5.81 11.19
CA VAL A 7 19.57 7.01 10.88
C VAL A 7 18.10 6.56 10.87
N GLY A 8 17.13 7.17 11.53
CA GLY A 8 17.11 8.33 12.40
C GLY A 8 15.68 8.53 12.91
N GLY A 9 15.56 9.35 13.95
CA GLY A 9 14.42 10.23 14.25
C GLY A 9 13.03 9.59 14.34
N GLY A 10 12.51 9.47 15.56
CA GLY A 10 11.08 9.38 15.78
C GLY A 10 10.36 10.54 15.10
N VAL A 11 9.35 10.23 14.29
CA VAL A 11 8.46 11.24 13.72
C VAL A 11 7.08 11.05 14.32
N LEU A 12 6.74 11.91 15.26
CA LEU A 12 5.35 12.20 15.61
C LEU A 12 4.73 12.90 14.39
N VAL A 13 4.18 12.15 13.42
CA VAL A 13 3.48 12.76 12.29
C VAL A 13 2.05 13.11 12.72
N SER A 14 1.88 14.34 13.19
CA SER A 14 0.59 15.02 13.25
C SER A 14 0.07 15.29 11.84
N HIS A 15 -1.15 14.80 11.57
CA HIS A 15 -2.01 14.94 10.39
C HIS A 15 -1.66 16.05 9.38
N SER A 16 -1.26 15.64 8.16
CA SER A 16 -1.48 16.38 6.91
C SER A 16 -1.37 15.43 5.72
N THR A 17 -2.52 15.11 5.12
CA THR A 17 -2.76 14.04 4.14
C THR A 17 -1.96 14.16 2.83
N GLU A 18 -1.33 15.31 2.58
CA GLU A 18 -0.73 15.66 1.29
C GLU A 18 0.70 15.09 1.09
N ASN A 19 1.39 14.68 2.15
CA ASN A 19 2.78 14.21 2.04
C ASN A 19 2.91 12.73 1.60
N ARG A 20 1.88 11.91 1.83
CA ARG A 20 1.97 10.45 1.64
C ARG A 20 2.18 10.02 0.19
N TYR A 21 1.63 10.76 -0.78
CA TYR A 21 1.80 10.45 -2.21
C TYR A 21 3.25 10.64 -2.67
N LYS A 22 3.92 11.70 -2.20
CA LYS A 22 5.33 11.96 -2.52
C LYS A 22 6.26 10.92 -1.89
N ILE A 23 5.94 10.49 -0.67
CA ILE A 23 6.67 9.43 0.04
C ILE A 23 6.49 8.10 -0.70
N ALA A 24 5.25 7.72 -1.02
CA ALA A 24 4.94 6.48 -1.73
C ALA A 24 5.64 6.38 -3.09
N SER A 25 5.70 7.47 -3.86
CA SER A 25 6.37 7.49 -5.18
C SER A 25 7.88 7.28 -5.12
N LYS A 26 8.52 7.46 -3.96
CA LYS A 26 9.97 7.29 -3.77
C LYS A 26 10.32 6.15 -2.82
N ALA A 27 9.30 5.54 -2.20
CA ALA A 27 9.50 4.49 -1.23
C ALA A 27 9.89 3.21 -1.97
N LYS A 28 10.92 2.55 -1.45
CA LYS A 28 11.21 1.17 -1.80
C LYS A 28 10.65 0.29 -0.71
N TRP A 29 9.52 -0.36 -0.96
CA TRP A 29 8.92 -1.27 0.00
C TRP A 29 9.46 -2.66 -0.25
N SER A 30 9.80 -3.38 0.80
CA SER A 30 10.21 -4.79 0.74
C SER A 30 9.13 -5.72 1.29
N ASN A 31 8.13 -5.20 2.00
CA ASN A 31 7.03 -5.99 2.55
C ASN A 31 5.82 -5.11 2.92
N LEU A 32 4.71 -5.76 3.27
CA LEU A 32 3.46 -5.11 3.67
C LEU A 32 3.61 -4.23 4.93
N VAL A 33 4.49 -4.59 5.88
CA VAL A 33 4.67 -3.82 7.11
C VAL A 33 5.17 -2.41 6.79
N GLU A 34 6.10 -2.29 5.84
CA GLU A 34 6.59 -0.99 5.37
C GLU A 34 5.54 -0.19 4.60
N VAL A 35 4.71 -0.88 3.80
CA VAL A 35 3.54 -0.25 3.16
C VAL A 35 2.61 0.31 4.23
N GLN A 36 2.34 -0.45 5.29
CA GLN A 36 1.45 -0.06 6.39
C GLN A 36 2.00 1.10 7.24
N GLN A 37 3.32 1.31 7.29
CA GLN A 37 3.88 2.52 7.92
C GLN A 37 3.41 3.80 7.22
N VAL A 38 3.22 3.76 5.90
CA VAL A 38 2.75 4.91 5.10
C VAL A 38 1.22 4.90 4.97
N PHE A 39 0.65 3.72 4.72
CA PHE A 39 -0.77 3.45 4.53
C PHE A 39 -1.27 2.48 5.60
N PRO A 40 -1.55 2.94 6.84
CA PRO A 40 -1.91 2.06 7.95
C PRO A 40 -3.21 1.30 7.78
N LYS A 41 -4.03 1.67 6.79
CA LYS A 41 -5.26 0.96 6.40
C LYS A 41 -5.09 0.10 5.15
N ALA A 42 -3.85 -0.19 4.75
CA ALA A 42 -3.56 -1.13 3.68
C ALA A 42 -3.72 -2.56 4.20
N GLU A 43 -4.39 -3.38 3.42
CA GLU A 43 -4.74 -4.76 3.79
C GLU A 43 -4.24 -5.71 2.72
N ALA A 44 -3.56 -6.79 3.10
CA ALA A 44 -3.22 -7.86 2.17
C ALA A 44 -4.41 -8.82 2.05
N VAL A 45 -4.82 -9.10 0.83
CA VAL A 45 -5.92 -10.01 0.51
C VAL A 45 -5.48 -10.88 -0.67
N GLY A 46 -5.24 -12.17 -0.40
CA GLY A 46 -4.58 -13.05 -1.36
C GLY A 46 -3.19 -12.54 -1.71
N ASN A 47 -2.88 -12.49 -3.00
CA ASN A 47 -1.63 -11.93 -3.53
C ASN A 47 -1.68 -10.39 -3.71
N PHE A 48 -2.81 -9.74 -3.39
CA PHE A 48 -3.00 -8.31 -3.61
C PHE A 48 -2.95 -7.50 -2.32
N THR A 49 -2.68 -6.21 -2.48
CA THR A 49 -2.79 -5.19 -1.43
C THR A 49 -3.92 -4.24 -1.77
N VAL A 50 -4.81 -4.01 -0.81
CA VAL A 50 -6.01 -3.18 -0.94
C VAL A 50 -5.82 -1.89 -0.16
N PHE A 51 -6.02 -0.76 -0.83
CA PHE A 51 -5.94 0.57 -0.25
C PHE A 51 -7.29 1.27 -0.23
N ASN A 52 -7.60 1.89 0.90
CA ASN A 52 -8.78 2.73 1.09
C ASN A 52 -8.50 4.16 0.60
N ILE A 53 -9.15 4.60 -0.49
CA ILE A 53 -8.92 5.92 -1.09
C ILE A 53 -10.18 6.79 -1.10
N LYS A 54 -10.00 8.11 -1.30
CA LYS A 54 -11.06 9.12 -1.39
C LYS A 54 -12.06 9.04 -0.21
N GLY A 55 -11.54 9.02 1.02
CA GLY A 55 -12.36 8.95 2.23
C GLY A 55 -13.12 7.63 2.37
N ASN A 56 -12.46 6.50 2.08
CA ASN A 56 -13.01 5.14 2.19
C ASN A 56 -14.10 4.79 1.15
N LYS A 57 -14.33 5.63 0.14
CA LYS A 57 -15.37 5.43 -0.88
C LYS A 57 -14.97 4.41 -1.95
N TYR A 58 -13.67 4.23 -2.17
CA TYR A 58 -13.12 3.32 -3.16
C TYR A 58 -12.03 2.44 -2.56
N ARG A 59 -11.83 1.30 -3.20
CA ARG A 59 -10.77 0.32 -2.95
C ARG A 59 -9.86 0.30 -4.16
N LEU A 60 -8.61 0.66 -3.96
CA LEU A 60 -7.55 0.48 -4.95
C LEU A 60 -6.88 -0.87 -4.66
N ILE A 61 -7.03 -1.82 -5.58
CA ILE A 61 -6.42 -3.14 -5.48
C ILE A 61 -5.18 -3.16 -6.37
N VAL A 62 -4.04 -3.50 -5.79
CA VAL A 62 -2.77 -3.60 -6.51
C VAL A 62 -2.07 -4.92 -6.23
N SER A 63 -1.25 -5.36 -7.18
CA SER A 63 -0.23 -6.37 -6.95
C SER A 63 1.11 -5.64 -6.77
N ILE A 64 1.86 -5.96 -5.71
CA ILE A 64 3.17 -5.36 -5.46
C ILE A 64 4.23 -6.42 -5.67
N ASP A 65 5.13 -6.18 -6.61
CA ASP A 65 6.35 -6.94 -6.78
C ASP A 65 7.46 -6.26 -5.97
N TYR A 66 7.70 -6.77 -4.75
CA TYR A 66 8.65 -6.17 -3.82
C TYR A 66 10.12 -6.36 -4.26
N GLU A 67 10.43 -7.36 -5.07
CA GLU A 67 11.80 -7.57 -5.56
C GLU A 67 12.14 -6.58 -6.69
N GLY A 68 11.29 -6.51 -7.71
CA GLY A 68 11.42 -5.60 -8.85
C GLY A 68 10.95 -4.17 -8.56
N GLN A 69 10.40 -3.91 -7.37
CA GLN A 69 9.91 -2.59 -6.93
C GLN A 69 8.81 -2.04 -7.86
N LEU A 70 7.91 -2.92 -8.31
CA LEU A 70 6.82 -2.57 -9.23
C LEU A 70 5.46 -2.69 -8.54
N ILE A 71 4.58 -1.74 -8.85
CA ILE A 71 3.20 -1.74 -8.36
C ILE A 71 2.27 -1.80 -9.57
N TYR A 72 1.49 -2.86 -9.67
CA TYR A 72 0.51 -3.07 -10.72
C TYR A 72 -0.87 -2.72 -10.19
N ILE A 73 -1.48 -1.67 -10.74
CA ILE A 73 -2.88 -1.35 -10.46
C ILE A 73 -3.74 -2.39 -11.16
N LYS A 74 -4.50 -3.18 -10.38
CA LYS A 74 -5.41 -4.20 -10.90
C LYS A 74 -6.81 -3.63 -11.06
N TYR A 75 -7.33 -3.02 -10.00
CA TYR A 75 -8.70 -2.50 -9.97
C TYR A 75 -8.83 -1.23 -9.13
N ILE A 76 -9.79 -0.40 -9.50
CA ILE A 76 -10.29 0.71 -8.68
C ILE A 76 -11.80 0.54 -8.58
N LEU A 77 -12.28 0.10 -7.43
CA LEU A 77 -13.68 -0.28 -7.22
C LEU A 77 -14.36 0.63 -6.20
N THR A 78 -15.66 0.85 -6.35
CA THR A 78 -16.46 1.38 -5.24
C THR A 78 -16.54 0.35 -4.11
N HIS A 79 -16.91 0.78 -2.90
CA HIS A 79 -17.16 -0.16 -1.79
C HIS A 79 -18.17 -1.26 -2.18
N ALA A 80 -19.24 -0.89 -2.88
CA ALA A 80 -20.28 -1.84 -3.29
C ALA A 80 -19.80 -2.84 -4.36
N GLU A 81 -18.84 -2.46 -5.22
CA GLU A 81 -18.26 -3.37 -6.20
C GLU A 81 -17.20 -4.28 -5.57
N TYR A 82 -16.43 -3.76 -4.63
CA TYR A 82 -15.46 -4.55 -3.87
C TYR A 82 -16.14 -5.67 -3.08
N ASP A 83 -17.26 -5.37 -2.43
CA ASP A 83 -18.04 -6.31 -1.62
C ASP A 83 -18.63 -7.48 -2.41
N LYS A 84 -18.83 -7.30 -3.73
CA LYS A 84 -19.29 -8.37 -4.62
C LYS A 84 -18.23 -9.44 -4.88
N ASP A 85 -16.98 -9.21 -4.49
CA ASP A 85 -15.86 -10.16 -4.60
C ASP A 85 -15.55 -10.67 -6.02
N ASN A 86 -16.17 -10.13 -7.06
CA ASN A 86 -15.91 -10.52 -8.45
C ASN A 86 -14.44 -10.37 -8.86
N TRP A 87 -13.73 -9.42 -8.24
CA TRP A 87 -12.30 -9.17 -8.47
C TRP A 87 -11.40 -10.29 -7.97
N LYS A 88 -11.88 -11.17 -7.08
CA LYS A 88 -11.17 -12.37 -6.62
C LYS A 88 -11.11 -13.48 -7.68
N ASN A 89 -11.85 -13.34 -8.79
CA ASN A 89 -11.73 -14.25 -9.93
C ASN A 89 -10.54 -13.90 -10.85
N ASP A 90 -9.73 -12.89 -10.50
CA ASP A 90 -8.49 -12.62 -11.22
C ASP A 90 -7.56 -13.84 -11.12
N PRO A 91 -6.94 -14.30 -12.23
CA PRO A 91 -6.10 -15.49 -12.22
C PRO A 91 -4.83 -15.35 -11.35
N TYR A 92 -4.50 -14.13 -10.92
CA TYR A 92 -3.36 -13.84 -10.05
C TYR A 92 -3.78 -13.51 -8.61
N PHE A 93 -5.07 -13.63 -8.26
CA PHE A 93 -5.57 -13.39 -6.90
C PHE A 93 -4.97 -14.38 -5.89
#